data_AF-A0A7X6A7U0-F1
#
_entry.id   AF-A0A7X6A7U0-F1
#
_cell.length_a   1.000
_cell.length_b   1.000
_cell.length_c   1.000
_cell.angle_alpha   90.00
_cell.angle_beta   90.00
_cell.angle_gamma   90.00
#
_symmetry.space_group_name_H-M   'P 1'
#
loop_
_entity.id
_entity.type
_entity.pdbx_description
1 polymer ?
#
loop_
_entity_poly.entity_id
_entity_poly.type
_entity_poly.pdbx_seq_one_letter_code
_entity_poly.pdbx_strand_id
1 'polypeptide(L)'
;HPTLLDAVFQLPTALAAREEDDAHDPLTATEVKNTVLSAASGTMTWLHARIANASEDAIETDITCYDGEGAVVATLTGVVHRRL
;
A
#
# COMPACT_ATOMS: atom_id res chain seq x y z
N HIS A 1 14.64 -0.45 -1.56
CA HIS A 1 14.80 -0.31 -3.03
C HIS A 1 13.51 0.25 -3.62
N PRO A 2 13.52 1.14 -4.64
CA PRO A 2 12.29 1.71 -5.21
C PRO A 2 11.28 0.66 -5.69
N THR A 3 11.74 -0.45 -6.25
CA THR A 3 10.85 -1.57 -6.66
C THR A 3 10.11 -2.22 -5.50
N LEU A 4 10.67 -2.23 -4.29
CA LEU A 4 9.94 -2.75 -3.11
C LEU A 4 8.83 -1.77 -2.69
N LEU A 5 9.08 -0.47 -2.83
CA LEU A 5 8.06 0.55 -2.59
C LEU A 5 6.95 0.51 -3.64
N ASP A 6 7.30 0.24 -4.90
CA ASP A 6 6.30 0.02 -5.95
C ASP A 6 5.42 -1.20 -5.65
N ALA A 7 6.03 -2.32 -5.21
CA ALA A 7 5.28 -3.49 -4.75
C ALA A 7 4.33 -3.19 -3.57
N VAL A 8 4.70 -2.25 -2.69
CA VAL A 8 3.82 -1.76 -1.62
C VAL A 8 2.58 -1.07 -2.18
N PHE A 9 2.72 -0.26 -3.22
CA PHE A 9 1.59 0.44 -3.88
C PHE A 9 0.73 -0.48 -4.74
N GLN A 10 1.22 -1.65 -5.15
CA GLN A 10 0.41 -2.65 -5.85
C GLN A 10 -0.57 -3.39 -4.92
N LEU A 11 -0.39 -3.33 -3.61
CA LEU A 11 -1.19 -4.12 -2.67
C LEU A 11 -2.65 -3.63 -2.55
N PRO A 12 -2.92 -2.31 -2.50
CA PRO A 12 -4.29 -1.79 -2.47
C PRO A 12 -5.10 -2.08 -3.74
N THR A 13 -4.46 -2.19 -4.91
CA THR A 13 -5.17 -2.52 -6.16
C THR A 13 -5.72 -3.95 -6.13
N ALA A 14 -5.00 -4.88 -5.49
CA ALA A 14 -5.49 -6.25 -5.27
C ALA A 14 -6.67 -6.31 -4.29
N LEU A 15 -6.78 -5.36 -3.36
CA LEU A 15 -7.92 -5.25 -2.44
C LEU A 15 -9.15 -4.68 -3.15
N ALA A 16 -8.95 -3.67 -4.02
CA ALA A 16 -10.00 -3.05 -4.82
C ALA A 16 -10.66 -4.04 -5.80
N ALA A 17 -9.84 -4.88 -6.45
CA ALA A 17 -10.30 -5.86 -7.44
C ALA A 17 -11.24 -6.95 -6.89
N ARG A 18 -11.41 -7.05 -5.56
CA ARG A 18 -12.35 -8.00 -4.94
C ARG A 18 -13.73 -7.42 -4.67
N GLU A 19 -13.89 -6.10 -4.68
CA GLU A 19 -15.15 -5.43 -4.32
C GLU A 19 -16.01 -5.03 -5.53
N GLU A 20 -15.46 -5.02 -6.75
CA GLU A 20 -16.18 -4.62 -7.97
C GLU A 20 -16.07 -5.63 -9.12
N ASP A 21 -17.21 -5.94 -9.74
CA ASP A 21 -17.34 -6.63 -11.04
C ASP A 21 -16.91 -5.71 -12.22
N ASP A 22 -16.50 -4.46 -11.93
CA ASP A 22 -16.23 -3.38 -12.89
C ASP A 22 -14.75 -2.93 -12.84
N ALA A 23 -13.84 -3.91 -12.86
CA ALA A 23 -12.39 -3.73 -12.78
C ALA A 23 -11.77 -3.12 -14.07
N HIS A 24 -12.18 -1.91 -14.45
CA HIS A 24 -11.72 -1.28 -15.70
C HIS A 24 -10.90 -0.01 -15.52
N ASP A 25 -11.06 0.71 -14.41
CA ASP A 25 -10.33 1.96 -14.22
C ASP A 25 -9.02 1.77 -13.44
N PRO A 26 -7.87 2.20 -13.99
CA PRO A 26 -6.59 2.03 -13.32
C PRO A 26 -6.51 2.90 -12.06
N LEU A 27 -6.12 2.28 -10.95
CA LEU A 27 -5.81 2.97 -9.70
C LEU A 27 -4.35 3.39 -9.67
N THR A 28 -4.10 4.66 -9.35
CA THR A 28 -2.74 5.21 -9.18
C THR A 28 -2.58 5.82 -7.78
N ALA A 29 -1.43 5.56 -7.15
CA ALA A 29 -1.05 6.23 -5.90
C ALA A 29 -0.81 7.74 -6.16
N THR A 30 -1.60 8.59 -5.51
CA THR A 30 -1.56 10.05 -5.71
C THR A 30 -1.05 10.81 -4.48
N GLU A 31 -1.20 10.21 -3.30
CA GLU A 31 -0.85 10.87 -2.04
C GLU A 31 -0.33 9.85 -1.03
N VAL A 32 0.63 10.28 -0.19
CA VAL A 32 1.03 9.57 1.02
C VAL A 32 1.17 10.60 2.12
N LYS A 33 0.33 10.53 3.17
CA LYS A 33 0.34 11.53 4.24
C LYS A 33 1.63 11.51 5.06
N ASN A 34 2.12 10.32 5.39
CA ASN A 34 3.36 10.18 6.13
C ASN A 34 4.05 8.84 5.82
N THR A 35 5.38 8.86 5.80
CA THR A 35 6.24 7.69 5.58
C THR A 35 7.35 7.70 6.61
N VAL A 36 7.49 6.58 7.33
CA VAL A 36 8.59 6.37 8.28
C VAL A 36 9.39 5.15 7.82
N LEU A 37 10.71 5.33 7.71
CA LEU A 37 11.65 4.24 7.47
C LEU A 37 12.44 4.02 8.75
N SER A 38 12.15 2.91 9.44
CA SER A 38 12.72 2.59 10.75
C SER A 38 14.03 1.83 10.65
N ALA A 39 14.21 1.05 9.59
CA ALA A 39 15.41 0.24 9.37
C ALA A 39 15.62 -0.03 7.87
N ALA A 40 16.81 -0.52 7.51
CA ALA A 40 17.04 -1.06 6.18
C ALA A 40 16.22 -2.34 5.99
N SER A 41 15.58 -2.49 4.82
CA SER A 41 14.90 -3.74 4.47
C SER A 41 15.93 -4.86 4.26
N GLY A 42 15.73 -6.00 4.91
CA GLY A 42 16.46 -7.23 4.60
C GLY A 42 16.08 -7.84 3.25
N THR A 43 16.50 -9.08 2.99
CA THR A 43 16.18 -9.82 1.76
C THR A 43 14.72 -10.24 1.64
N MET A 44 13.98 -10.30 2.76
CA MET A 44 12.57 -10.65 2.80
C MET A 44 11.78 -9.54 3.51
N THR A 45 10.65 -9.17 2.93
CA THR A 45 9.76 -8.14 3.50
C THR A 45 8.32 -8.61 3.40
N TRP A 46 7.60 -8.60 4.52
CA TRP A 46 6.17 -8.83 4.59
C TRP A 46 5.44 -7.50 4.61
N LEU A 47 4.28 -7.45 3.99
CA LEU A 47 3.45 -6.26 3.90
C LEU A 47 2.09 -6.54 4.52
N HIS A 48 1.66 -5.67 5.42
CA HIS A 48 0.30 -5.65 5.93
C HIS A 48 -0.32 -4.31 5.54
N ALA A 49 -1.33 -4.35 4.68
CA ALA A 49 -2.14 -3.18 4.37
C ALA A 49 -3.51 -3.28 5.04
N ARG A 50 -3.96 -2.16 5.61
CA ARG A 50 -5.31 -1.96 6.13
C ARG A 50 -5.98 -0.88 5.30
N ILE A 51 -7.20 -1.13 4.84
CA ILE A 51 -8.06 -0.08 4.27
C ILE A 51 -8.52 0.82 5.41
N ALA A 52 -8.08 2.08 5.40
CA ALA A 52 -8.52 3.10 6.34
C ALA A 52 -9.83 3.75 5.88
N ASN A 53 -9.99 3.93 4.57
CA ASN A 53 -11.21 4.45 3.95
C ASN A 53 -11.31 3.93 2.51
N ALA A 54 -12.53 3.73 2.01
CA ALA A 54 -12.80 3.32 0.64
C ALA A 54 -14.03 4.04 0.11
N SER A 55 -13.96 4.43 -1.17
CA SER A 55 -15.01 5.13 -1.90
C SER A 55 -14.98 4.72 -3.37
N GLU A 56 -15.99 5.14 -4.13
CA GLU A 56 -16.10 4.91 -5.57
C GLU A 56 -14.97 5.55 -6.39
N ASP A 57 -14.24 6.52 -5.86
CA ASP A 57 -13.16 7.18 -6.62
C ASP A 57 -11.76 6.93 -6.03
N ALA A 58 -11.69 6.50 -4.77
CA ALA A 58 -10.44 6.45 -4.05
C ALA A 58 -10.41 5.42 -2.91
N ILE A 59 -9.22 4.88 -2.66
CA ILE A 59 -8.93 3.99 -1.55
C ILE A 59 -7.77 4.57 -0.74
N GLU A 60 -7.97 4.72 0.57
CA GLU A 60 -6.95 5.12 1.51
C GLU A 60 -6.48 3.90 2.33
N THR A 61 -5.18 3.64 2.35
CA THR A 61 -4.60 2.53 3.11
C THR A 61 -3.49 2.96 4.06
N ASP A 62 -3.37 2.23 5.16
CA ASP A 62 -2.19 2.24 6.02
C ASP A 62 -1.43 0.95 5.82
N ILE A 63 -0.11 1.05 5.60
CA ILE A 63 0.74 -0.07 5.25
C ILE A 63 1.89 -0.17 6.24
N THR A 64 2.07 -1.36 6.81
CA THR A 64 3.23 -1.71 7.64
C THR A 64 4.08 -2.75 6.92
N CYS A 65 5.37 -2.46 6.81
CA CYS A 65 6.37 -3.35 6.26
C CYS A 65 7.15 -4.01 7.40
N TYR A 66 7.30 -5.33 7.34
CA TYR A 66 8.04 -6.12 8.33
C TYR A 66 9.20 -6.86 7.65
N ASP A 67 10.29 -7.10 8.37
CA ASP A 67 11.32 -8.04 7.92
C ASP A 67 10.93 -9.51 8.17
N GLY A 68 11.85 -10.43 7.85
CA GLY A 68 11.65 -11.87 8.06
C GLY A 68 11.50 -12.30 9.52
N GLU A 69 11.87 -11.45 10.48
CA GLU A 69 11.73 -11.69 11.92
C GLU A 69 10.46 -11.04 12.50
N GLY A 70 9.72 -10.29 11.68
CA GLY A 70 8.52 -9.57 12.09
C GLY A 70 8.78 -8.19 12.68
N ALA A 71 10.00 -7.66 12.60
CA ALA A 71 10.30 -6.29 13.03
C ALA A 71 9.82 -5.28 11.97
N VAL A 72 9.28 -4.15 12.42
CA VAL A 72 8.79 -3.09 11.54
C VAL A 72 9.97 -2.37 10.89
N VAL A 73 10.06 -2.43 9.56
CA VAL A 73 11.10 -1.74 8.78
C VAL A 73 10.60 -0.42 8.22
N ALA A 74 9.31 -0.31 7.88
CA ALA A 74 8.71 0.92 7.39
C ALA A 74 7.21 0.98 7.68
N THR A 75 6.67 2.20 7.78
CA THR A 75 5.23 2.46 7.79
C THR A 75 4.88 3.56 6.81
N LEU A 76 3.79 3.36 6.08
CA LEU A 76 3.17 4.36 5.24
C LEU A 76 1.76 4.56 5.75
N THR A 77 1.39 5.78 6.07
CA THR A 77 0.06 6.10 6.62
C THR A 77 -0.66 7.04 5.67
N GLY A 78 -1.94 6.76 5.43
CA GLY A 78 -2.78 7.53 4.52
C GLY A 78 -2.29 7.53 3.08
N VAL A 79 -1.99 6.35 2.53
CA VAL A 79 -1.67 6.18 1.10
C VAL A 79 -2.97 6.20 0.32
N VAL A 80 -3.13 7.17 -0.59
CA VAL A 80 -4.36 7.34 -1.39
C VAL A 80 -4.13 6.88 -2.82
N HIS A 81 -4.92 5.92 -3.26
CA HIS A 81 -5.05 5.53 -4.66
C HIS A 81 -6.33 6.12 -5.24
N ARG A 82 -6.26 6.69 -6.44
CA ARG A 82 -7.41 7.27 -7.16
C ARG A 82 -7.59 6.61 -8.52
N ARG A 83 -8.84 6.47 -8.96
CA ARG A 83 -9.18 6.10 -10.34
C ARG A 83 -8.81 7.26 -11.28
N LEU A 84 -8.37 6.94 -12.49
CA LEU A 84 -7.97 7.91 -13.53
C LEU A 84 -9.07 8.10 -14.56
#